data_AF-A0A6P0S5R3-F1
#
_entry.id   AF-A0A6P0S5R3-F1
#
_cell.length_a   1.000
_cell.length_b   1.000
_cell.length_c   1.000
_cell.angle_alpha   90.00
_cell.angle_beta   90.00
_cell.angle_gamma   90.00
#
_symmetry.space_group_name_H-M   'P 1'
#
loop_
_entity.id
_entity.type
_entity.pdbx_description
1 polymer ?
#
loop_
_entity_poly.entity_id
_entity_poly.type
_entity_poly.pdbx_seq_one_letter_code
_entity_poly.pdbx_strand_id
1 'polypeptide(L)'
;MAEPLKRLWKFLNTDIGDLFSAETLKDGVDSAKAVLELAKALKEQGSNVEQLAPLVGRISTLLDVLNLPLVQVVGAGLPFVSIATGFLKLYLEKSQQELTLAQCTALVSQGAYLESLQALLSLPENRVWLEQISQTPASAPVEKQIVKLGEWQLDEEQAKKAVVCFHESQLAENFNQILMTRLQDAGVGATEANILTQRIAWNTTRYINQAIANQAEQVKPLASTARSPTSQPVG
;
A
#
# COMPACT_ATOMS: atom_id res chain seq x y z
N MET A 1 25.83 -12.78 5.84
CA MET A 1 24.35 -12.75 5.91
C MET A 1 23.87 -11.60 5.06
N ALA A 2 23.02 -11.90 4.07
CA ALA A 2 22.79 -11.08 2.90
C ALA A 2 22.13 -9.72 3.23
N GLU A 3 22.78 -8.63 2.80
CA GLU A 3 22.31 -7.23 2.78
C GLU A 3 20.77 -7.02 2.66
N PRO A 4 20.05 -7.68 1.73
CA PRO A 4 18.60 -7.51 1.58
C PRO A 4 17.79 -7.93 2.81
N LEU A 5 18.26 -8.93 3.56
CA LEU A 5 17.60 -9.40 4.79
C LEU A 5 17.73 -8.35 5.90
N LYS A 6 18.86 -7.65 6.00
CA LYS A 6 19.06 -6.53 6.94
C LYS A 6 18.15 -5.33 6.65
N ARG A 7 17.83 -5.07 5.37
CA ARG A 7 16.94 -3.97 4.97
C ARG A 7 15.48 -4.25 5.27
N LEU A 8 14.98 -5.46 4.98
CA LEU A 8 13.64 -5.89 5.39
C LEU A 8 13.51 -6.00 6.92
N TRP A 9 14.60 -6.36 7.61
CA TRP A 9 14.63 -6.34 9.07
C TRP A 9 14.63 -4.92 9.63
N LYS A 10 15.35 -3.97 9.02
CA LYS A 10 15.13 -2.56 9.33
C LYS A 10 13.67 -2.18 9.05
N PHE A 11 13.06 -2.69 7.98
CA PHE A 11 11.69 -2.35 7.52
C PHE A 11 10.61 -2.55 8.58
N LEU A 12 10.86 -3.45 9.51
CA LEU A 12 9.87 -3.89 10.49
C LEU A 12 10.39 -3.82 11.93
N ASN A 13 11.61 -3.34 12.17
CA ASN A 13 12.14 -3.02 13.51
C ASN A 13 12.61 -1.58 13.69
N THR A 14 12.71 -0.83 12.59
CA THR A 14 13.11 0.56 12.66
C THR A 14 11.86 1.41 12.56
N ASP A 15 11.93 2.55 13.24
CA ASP A 15 11.07 3.69 13.03
C ASP A 15 10.73 3.81 11.53
N ILE A 16 9.44 3.94 11.18
CA ILE A 16 9.03 4.02 9.76
C ILE A 16 9.83 5.14 9.08
N GLY A 17 10.12 6.23 9.80
CA GLY A 17 11.13 7.27 9.48
C GLY A 17 12.43 6.79 8.83
N ASP A 18 13.06 5.77 9.39
CA ASP A 18 14.43 5.35 9.05
C ASP A 18 14.51 4.41 7.84
N LEU A 19 13.35 4.04 7.30
CA LEU A 19 13.18 3.18 6.14
C LEU A 19 12.90 3.91 4.86
N PHE A 20 12.38 5.11 5.05
CA PHE A 20 12.17 6.10 4.02
C PHE A 20 13.25 7.20 4.08
N SER A 21 14.22 7.05 5.00
CA SER A 21 15.43 7.87 5.09
C SER A 21 16.19 7.94 3.76
N ALA A 22 16.47 9.18 3.37
CA ALA A 22 16.97 9.66 2.09
C ALA A 22 18.29 9.05 1.55
N GLU A 23 19.01 8.22 2.32
CA GLU A 23 20.33 7.70 1.93
C GLU A 23 20.28 6.58 0.86
N THR A 24 19.10 6.08 0.51
CA THR A 24 18.90 5.20 -0.66
C THR A 24 17.78 5.70 -1.57
N LEU A 25 17.74 7.01 -1.87
CA LEU A 25 16.93 7.55 -2.95
C LEU A 25 17.40 6.96 -4.29
N LYS A 26 16.91 5.77 -4.63
CA LYS A 26 16.75 5.38 -6.03
C LYS A 26 15.62 6.23 -6.59
N ASP A 27 15.76 6.61 -7.86
CA ASP A 27 14.72 7.27 -8.64
C ASP A 27 13.35 6.64 -8.34
N GLY A 28 12.32 7.46 -8.03
CA GLY A 28 11.00 6.98 -7.63
C GLY A 28 10.38 6.04 -8.67
N VAL A 29 10.76 6.22 -9.94
CA VAL A 29 10.39 5.34 -11.05
C VAL A 29 11.04 3.95 -10.95
N ASP A 30 12.28 3.85 -10.46
CA ASP A 30 12.99 2.57 -10.31
C ASP A 30 12.45 1.75 -9.14
N SER A 31 12.04 2.40 -8.04
CA SER A 31 11.32 1.73 -6.95
C SER A 31 9.97 1.21 -7.44
N ALA A 32 9.25 2.03 -8.21
CA ALA A 32 7.97 1.66 -8.79
C ALA A 32 8.05 0.47 -9.76
N LYS A 33 9.08 0.42 -10.60
CA LYS A 33 9.36 -0.74 -11.46
C LYS A 33 9.66 -1.99 -10.63
N ALA A 34 10.38 -1.86 -9.51
CA ALA A 34 10.64 -2.99 -8.62
C ALA A 34 9.35 -3.55 -8.00
N VAL A 35 8.40 -2.67 -7.61
CA VAL A 35 7.06 -3.10 -7.17
C VAL A 35 6.35 -3.88 -8.28
N LEU A 36 6.39 -3.38 -9.52
CA LEU A 36 5.78 -4.05 -10.68
C LEU A 36 6.43 -5.40 -10.99
N GLU A 37 7.77 -5.49 -10.96
CA GLU A 37 8.53 -6.74 -11.13
C GLU A 37 8.16 -7.77 -10.06
N LEU A 38 8.08 -7.34 -8.80
CA LEU A 38 7.72 -8.20 -7.68
C LEU A 38 6.28 -8.71 -7.80
N ALA A 39 5.36 -7.83 -8.20
CA ALA A 39 3.97 -8.19 -8.41
C ALA A 39 3.79 -9.22 -9.53
N LYS A 40 4.54 -9.08 -10.64
CA LYS A 40 4.57 -10.08 -11.72
C LYS A 40 5.12 -11.41 -11.25
N ALA A 41 6.25 -11.41 -10.53
CA ALA A 41 6.85 -12.62 -9.99
C ALA A 41 5.87 -13.37 -9.05
N LEU A 42 5.17 -12.65 -8.18
CA LEU A 42 4.14 -13.23 -7.29
C LEU A 42 2.95 -13.81 -8.06
N LYS A 43 2.53 -13.16 -9.15
CA LYS A 43 1.43 -13.64 -10.00
C LYS A 43 1.81 -14.91 -10.77
N GLU A 44 3.04 -14.98 -11.28
CA GLU A 44 3.52 -16.08 -12.11
C GLU A 44 3.98 -17.29 -11.29
N GLN A 45 4.60 -17.06 -10.13
CA GLN A 45 5.27 -18.10 -9.35
C GLN A 45 4.62 -18.37 -8.00
N GLY A 46 3.51 -17.69 -7.69
CA GLY A 46 2.83 -17.78 -6.39
C GLY A 46 3.67 -17.20 -5.26
N SER A 47 3.36 -17.60 -4.02
CA SER A 47 4.01 -17.12 -2.80
C SER A 47 5.44 -17.66 -2.59
N ASN A 48 6.22 -17.91 -3.64
CA ASN A 48 7.60 -18.40 -3.49
C ASN A 48 8.53 -17.27 -3.04
N VAL A 49 8.46 -17.00 -1.74
CA VAL A 49 8.99 -15.82 -1.07
C VAL A 49 10.52 -15.67 -1.21
N GLU A 50 11.23 -16.79 -1.43
CA GLU A 50 12.67 -16.82 -1.61
C GLU A 50 13.13 -16.09 -2.87
N GLN A 51 12.33 -16.13 -3.94
CA GLN A 51 12.63 -15.43 -5.19
C GLN A 51 12.32 -13.93 -5.12
N LEU A 52 11.54 -13.49 -4.12
CA LEU A 52 11.18 -12.10 -3.94
C LEU A 52 12.25 -11.33 -3.15
N ALA A 53 13.12 -12.04 -2.43
CA ALA A 53 14.18 -11.46 -1.59
C ALA A 53 15.06 -10.41 -2.29
N PRO A 54 15.50 -10.57 -3.56
CA PRO A 54 16.28 -9.54 -4.25
C PRO A 54 15.49 -8.27 -4.60
N LEU A 55 14.18 -8.41 -4.76
CA LEU A 55 13.27 -7.31 -5.12
C LEU A 55 12.80 -6.54 -3.89
N VAL A 56 12.67 -7.21 -2.74
CA VAL A 56 12.32 -6.60 -1.45
C VAL A 56 13.25 -5.43 -1.12
N GLY A 57 14.56 -5.60 -1.28
CA GLY A 57 15.55 -4.56 -0.96
C GLY A 57 15.62 -3.39 -1.94
N ARG A 58 14.74 -3.36 -2.95
CA ARG A 58 14.62 -2.31 -3.98
C ARG A 58 13.33 -1.49 -3.87
N ILE A 59 12.42 -1.88 -2.97
CA ILE A 59 11.12 -1.23 -2.79
C ILE A 59 11.14 -0.47 -1.48
N SER A 60 10.77 0.81 -1.53
CA SER A 60 10.59 1.63 -0.33
C SER A 60 9.16 1.48 0.20
N THR A 61 8.16 1.62 -0.68
CA THR A 61 6.74 1.44 -0.38
C THR A 61 5.99 0.84 -1.57
N LEU A 62 4.87 0.15 -1.30
CA LEU A 62 3.97 -0.27 -2.38
C LEU A 62 3.39 0.92 -3.15
N LEU A 63 3.22 2.07 -2.48
CA LEU A 63 2.73 3.30 -3.10
C LEU A 63 3.68 3.89 -4.13
N ASP A 64 4.96 3.46 -4.17
CA ASP A 64 5.90 3.88 -5.20
C ASP A 64 5.38 3.55 -6.59
N VAL A 65 4.50 2.54 -6.73
CA VAL A 65 3.85 2.20 -8.01
C VAL A 65 3.08 3.39 -8.62
N LEU A 66 2.65 4.36 -7.80
CA LEU A 66 1.99 5.60 -8.25
C LEU A 66 2.94 6.54 -9.01
N ASN A 67 4.25 6.32 -8.92
CA ASN A 67 5.25 7.03 -9.73
C ASN A 67 5.24 6.59 -11.20
N LEU A 68 4.67 5.42 -11.50
CA LEU A 68 4.43 4.98 -12.87
C LEU A 68 3.20 5.65 -13.48
N PRO A 69 3.08 5.64 -14.82
CA PRO A 69 1.81 5.94 -15.48
C PRO A 69 0.70 5.03 -14.93
N LEU A 70 -0.41 5.61 -14.45
CA LEU A 70 -1.46 4.82 -13.75
C LEU A 70 -2.11 3.76 -14.66
N VAL A 71 -2.10 3.97 -15.99
CA VAL A 71 -2.53 2.94 -16.95
C VAL A 71 -1.68 1.66 -16.84
N GLN A 72 -0.38 1.77 -16.52
CA GLN A 72 0.48 0.61 -16.29
C GLN A 72 0.16 -0.07 -14.96
N VAL A 73 -0.17 0.71 -13.93
CA VAL A 73 -0.57 0.20 -12.61
C VAL A 73 -1.85 -0.61 -12.72
N VAL A 74 -2.87 -0.05 -13.38
CA VAL A 74 -4.18 -0.71 -13.56
C VAL A 74 -4.08 -1.87 -14.56
N GLY A 75 -3.42 -1.65 -15.71
CA GLY A 75 -3.30 -2.64 -16.77
C GLY A 75 -2.49 -3.88 -16.39
N ALA A 76 -1.61 -3.77 -15.39
CA ALA A 76 -0.86 -4.91 -14.88
C ALA A 76 -1.73 -5.91 -14.10
N GLY A 77 -2.88 -5.47 -13.57
CA GLY A 77 -3.82 -6.35 -12.89
C GLY A 77 -3.19 -7.05 -11.68
N LEU A 78 -2.52 -6.28 -10.82
CA LEU A 78 -1.64 -6.81 -9.77
C LEU A 78 -2.43 -7.14 -8.49
N PRO A 79 -2.09 -8.25 -7.78
CA PRO A 79 -2.77 -8.62 -6.54
C PRO A 79 -2.11 -7.93 -5.33
N PHE A 80 -2.26 -6.61 -5.21
CA PHE A 80 -1.53 -5.79 -4.23
C PHE A 80 -1.71 -6.22 -2.77
N VAL A 81 -2.88 -6.68 -2.37
CA VAL A 81 -3.12 -7.26 -1.03
C VAL A 81 -2.27 -8.51 -0.82
N SER A 82 -2.22 -9.41 -1.79
CA SER A 82 -1.40 -10.63 -1.71
C SER A 82 0.09 -10.32 -1.64
N ILE A 83 0.53 -9.22 -2.28
CA ILE A 83 1.89 -8.71 -2.16
C ILE A 83 2.15 -8.26 -0.73
N ALA A 84 1.30 -7.39 -0.20
CA ALA A 84 1.42 -6.84 1.14
C ALA A 84 1.50 -7.95 2.20
N THR A 85 0.59 -8.91 2.16
CA THR A 85 0.57 -10.02 3.12
C THR A 85 1.71 -11.02 2.89
N GLY A 86 2.16 -11.21 1.64
CA GLY A 86 3.36 -11.98 1.31
C GLY A 86 4.63 -11.40 1.96
N PHE A 87 4.76 -10.07 1.99
CA PHE A 87 5.84 -9.41 2.73
C PHE A 87 5.74 -9.61 4.23
N LEU A 88 4.54 -9.53 4.81
CA LEU A 88 4.35 -9.80 6.24
C LEU A 88 4.75 -11.25 6.59
N LYS A 89 4.35 -12.21 5.75
CA LYS A 89 4.75 -13.61 5.88
C LYS A 89 6.27 -13.78 5.82
N LEU A 90 6.92 -13.17 4.82
CA LEU A 90 8.38 -13.22 4.68
C LEU A 90 9.06 -12.73 5.96
N TYR A 91 8.55 -11.62 6.52
CA TYR A 91 9.11 -11.09 7.74
C TYR A 91 8.95 -12.05 8.91
N LEU A 92 7.74 -12.56 9.17
CA LEU A 92 7.50 -13.51 10.27
C LEU A 92 8.43 -14.72 10.17
N GLU A 93 8.62 -15.27 8.97
CA GLU A 93 9.50 -16.42 8.72
C GLU A 93 10.99 -16.10 8.94
N LYS A 94 11.43 -14.88 8.59
CA LYS A 94 12.85 -14.49 8.69
C LYS A 94 13.20 -13.82 10.00
N SER A 95 12.23 -13.25 10.71
CA SER A 95 12.47 -12.46 11.91
C SER A 95 12.25 -13.23 13.21
N GLN A 96 11.34 -14.20 13.19
CA GLN A 96 10.79 -14.82 14.40
C GLN A 96 10.22 -13.80 15.41
N GLN A 97 9.96 -12.57 14.99
CA GLN A 97 9.35 -11.51 15.79
C GLN A 97 7.88 -11.36 15.42
N GLU A 98 7.03 -11.15 16.42
CA GLU A 98 5.62 -10.84 16.18
C GLU A 98 5.49 -9.43 15.59
N LEU A 99 4.63 -9.31 14.57
CA LEU A 99 4.26 -8.02 13.99
C LEU A 99 3.31 -7.28 14.93
N THR A 100 3.48 -5.97 15.04
CA THR A 100 2.50 -5.11 15.71
C THR A 100 1.28 -4.87 14.82
N LEU A 101 0.19 -4.37 15.43
CA LEU A 101 -0.99 -3.95 14.67
C LEU A 101 -0.64 -2.84 13.68
N ALA A 102 0.13 -1.84 14.12
CA ALA A 102 0.53 -0.71 13.30
C ALA A 102 1.31 -1.15 12.05
N GLN A 103 2.29 -2.05 12.21
CA GLN A 103 3.08 -2.57 11.10
C GLN A 103 2.23 -3.34 10.09
N CYS A 104 1.36 -4.23 10.57
CA CYS A 104 0.42 -4.94 9.71
C CYS A 104 -0.48 -3.96 8.95
N THR A 105 -1.02 -2.96 9.66
CA THR A 105 -1.98 -2.01 9.11
C THR A 105 -1.35 -1.11 8.06
N ALA A 106 -0.14 -0.60 8.32
CA ALA A 106 0.57 0.27 7.40
C ALA A 106 0.78 -0.39 6.03
N LEU A 107 1.19 -1.68 6.01
CA LEU A 107 1.46 -2.38 4.76
C LEU A 107 0.18 -2.89 4.07
N VAL A 108 -0.73 -3.51 4.83
CA VAL A 108 -1.99 -4.03 4.25
C VAL A 108 -2.86 -2.91 3.72
N SER A 109 -2.89 -1.74 4.37
CA SER A 109 -3.64 -0.59 3.87
C SER A 109 -3.13 -0.09 2.53
N GLN A 110 -1.81 -0.06 2.31
CA GLN A 110 -1.26 0.32 1.01
C GLN A 110 -1.70 -0.66 -0.08
N GLY A 111 -1.58 -1.97 0.18
CA GLY A 111 -2.02 -3.00 -0.75
C GLY A 111 -3.51 -2.91 -1.07
N ALA A 112 -4.34 -2.78 -0.02
CA ALA A 112 -5.79 -2.65 -0.13
C ALA A 112 -6.23 -1.39 -0.89
N TYR A 113 -5.54 -0.25 -0.66
CA TYR A 113 -5.86 1.01 -1.33
C TYR A 113 -5.53 0.94 -2.82
N LEU A 114 -4.38 0.37 -3.19
CA LEU A 114 -4.00 0.16 -4.59
C LEU A 114 -4.92 -0.84 -5.29
N GLU A 115 -5.37 -1.87 -4.59
CA GLU A 115 -6.34 -2.83 -5.15
C GLU A 115 -7.72 -2.18 -5.35
N SER A 116 -8.13 -1.30 -4.42
CA SER A 116 -9.34 -0.47 -4.57
C SER A 116 -9.25 0.49 -5.76
N LEU A 117 -8.10 1.15 -5.95
CA LEU A 117 -7.81 1.99 -7.10
C LEU A 117 -7.93 1.21 -8.41
N GLN A 118 -7.26 0.05 -8.49
CA GLN A 118 -7.30 -0.81 -9.67
C GLN A 118 -8.72 -1.28 -9.98
N ALA A 119 -9.46 -1.73 -8.96
CA ALA A 119 -10.82 -2.21 -9.13
C ALA A 119 -11.76 -1.12 -9.63
N LEU A 120 -11.69 0.09 -9.06
CA LEU A 120 -12.53 1.20 -9.48
C LEU A 120 -12.18 1.66 -10.90
N LEU A 121 -10.90 1.83 -11.22
CA LEU A 121 -10.51 2.25 -12.57
C LEU A 121 -10.80 1.19 -13.64
N SER A 122 -10.87 -0.09 -13.27
CA SER A 122 -11.22 -1.17 -14.20
C SER A 122 -12.72 -1.21 -14.56
N LEU A 123 -13.57 -0.48 -13.85
CA LEU A 123 -15.01 -0.43 -14.15
C LEU A 123 -15.27 0.29 -15.48
N PRO A 124 -16.16 -0.23 -16.36
CA PRO A 124 -16.46 0.37 -17.65
C PRO A 124 -16.82 1.86 -17.59
N GLU A 125 -17.60 2.27 -16.59
CA GLU A 125 -18.02 3.65 -16.35
C GLU A 125 -16.88 4.60 -16.00
N ASN A 126 -15.75 4.07 -15.51
CA ASN A 126 -14.58 4.84 -15.09
C ASN A 126 -13.48 4.85 -16.15
N ARG A 127 -13.72 4.25 -17.33
CA ARG A 127 -12.75 4.24 -18.46
C ARG A 127 -12.38 5.63 -18.93
N VAL A 128 -13.28 6.61 -18.83
CA VAL A 128 -13.00 8.00 -19.18
C VAL A 128 -11.82 8.55 -18.37
N TRP A 129 -11.71 8.15 -17.10
CA TRP A 129 -10.56 8.51 -16.28
C TRP A 129 -9.31 7.77 -16.74
N LEU A 130 -9.38 6.48 -17.05
CA LEU A 130 -8.22 5.75 -17.58
C LEU A 130 -7.66 6.34 -18.88
N GLU A 131 -8.51 6.87 -19.75
CA GLU A 131 -8.09 7.54 -20.99
C GLU A 131 -7.48 8.92 -20.73
N GLN A 132 -7.99 9.65 -19.73
CA GLN A 132 -7.48 10.95 -19.33
C GLN A 132 -6.15 10.85 -18.59
N ILE A 133 -6.00 9.84 -17.74
CA ILE A 133 -4.83 9.63 -16.90
C ILE A 133 -3.68 9.17 -17.80
N SER A 134 -2.92 10.16 -18.28
CA SER A 134 -1.90 10.04 -19.33
C SER A 134 -0.83 8.96 -19.08
N GLN A 135 -0.03 8.68 -20.11
CA GLN A 135 1.22 7.90 -20.02
C GLN A 135 2.32 8.63 -19.24
N THR A 136 2.03 9.78 -18.63
CA THR A 136 3.03 10.61 -17.94
C THR A 136 3.34 10.01 -16.57
N PRO A 137 4.63 9.85 -16.19
CA PRO A 137 5.04 9.51 -14.82
C PRO A 137 4.53 10.52 -13.79
N ALA A 138 4.72 10.22 -12.51
CA ALA A 138 4.39 11.16 -11.44
C ALA A 138 5.24 12.45 -11.52
N SER A 139 4.70 13.52 -10.97
CA SER A 139 5.45 14.75 -10.76
C SER A 139 6.32 14.66 -9.49
N ALA A 140 7.34 15.51 -9.40
CA ALA A 140 8.18 15.60 -8.20
C ALA A 140 7.39 15.87 -6.90
N PRO A 141 6.29 16.67 -6.89
CA PRO A 141 5.39 16.76 -5.73
C PRO A 141 4.85 15.42 -5.23
N VAL A 142 4.41 14.52 -6.12
CA VAL A 142 3.87 13.21 -5.75
C VAL A 142 4.97 12.34 -5.12
N GLU A 143 6.15 12.29 -5.74
CA GLU A 143 7.30 11.56 -5.20
C GLU A 143 7.65 12.02 -3.78
N LYS A 144 7.69 13.34 -3.55
CA LYS A 144 7.96 13.91 -2.22
C LYS A 144 6.89 13.55 -1.20
N GLN A 145 5.62 13.53 -1.58
CA GLN A 145 4.55 13.14 -0.66
C GLN A 145 4.63 11.66 -0.28
N ILE A 146 5.00 10.79 -1.23
CA ILE A 146 5.22 9.35 -0.97
C ILE A 146 6.38 9.15 0.00
N VAL A 147 7.51 9.83 -0.22
CA VAL A 147 8.67 9.79 0.70
C VAL A 147 8.27 10.25 2.10
N LYS A 148 7.58 11.40 2.20
CA LYS A 148 7.14 11.96 3.50
C LYS A 148 6.17 11.04 4.23
N LEU A 149 5.25 10.40 3.52
CA LEU A 149 4.34 9.42 4.11
C LEU A 149 5.10 8.20 4.66
N GLY A 150 6.17 7.83 3.96
CA GLY A 150 7.12 6.86 4.47
C GLY A 150 7.72 7.26 5.81
N GLU A 151 8.04 8.54 6.02
CA GLU A 151 8.59 8.99 7.30
C GLU A 151 7.57 9.01 8.45
N TRP A 152 6.27 8.90 8.14
CA TRP A 152 5.20 9.03 9.10
C TRP A 152 4.95 7.73 9.87
N GLN A 153 4.85 7.84 11.19
CA GLN A 153 4.55 6.72 12.08
C GLN A 153 3.05 6.57 12.31
N LEU A 154 2.55 5.35 12.10
CA LEU A 154 1.21 4.96 12.48
C LEU A 154 1.22 4.45 13.93
N ASP A 155 0.53 5.15 14.83
CA ASP A 155 0.30 4.64 16.19
C ASP A 155 -0.79 3.55 16.23
N GLU A 156 -0.92 2.88 17.38
CA GLU A 156 -1.92 1.82 17.54
C GLU A 156 -3.37 2.29 17.41
N GLU A 157 -3.70 3.50 17.86
CA GLU A 157 -5.07 4.01 17.82
C GLU A 157 -5.48 4.31 16.38
N GLN A 158 -4.61 4.98 15.63
CA GLN A 158 -4.77 5.22 14.20
C GLN A 158 -4.81 3.90 13.41
N ALA A 159 -4.02 2.90 13.80
CA ALA A 159 -4.06 1.58 13.19
C ALA A 159 -5.41 0.90 13.39
N LYS A 160 -5.95 0.91 14.63
CA LYS A 160 -7.30 0.36 14.92
C LYS A 160 -8.37 1.05 14.08
N LYS A 161 -8.32 2.38 14.02
CA LYS A 161 -9.26 3.17 13.21
C LYS A 161 -9.18 2.81 11.73
N ALA A 162 -7.97 2.70 11.18
CA ALA A 162 -7.78 2.37 9.77
C ALA A 162 -8.28 0.96 9.40
N VAL A 163 -8.16 -0.01 10.31
CA VAL A 163 -8.69 -1.37 10.09
C VAL A 163 -10.21 -1.39 10.07
N VAL A 164 -10.87 -0.67 10.97
CA VAL A 164 -12.34 -0.68 11.10
C VAL A 164 -13.01 0.24 10.07
N CYS A 165 -12.53 1.49 9.96
CA CYS A 165 -13.10 2.55 9.14
C CYS A 165 -11.99 3.32 8.43
N PHE A 166 -11.36 2.67 7.44
CA PHE A 166 -10.23 3.23 6.69
C PHE A 166 -10.49 4.66 6.19
N HIS A 167 -11.63 4.91 5.56
CA HIS A 167 -11.95 6.21 4.96
C HIS A 167 -12.00 7.39 5.94
N GLU A 168 -12.15 7.14 7.25
CA GLU A 168 -12.12 8.17 8.30
C GLU A 168 -10.75 8.29 8.98
N SER A 169 -9.76 7.51 8.57
CA SER A 169 -8.43 7.47 9.18
C SER A 169 -7.48 8.51 8.60
N GLN A 170 -6.45 8.88 9.38
CA GLN A 170 -5.36 9.73 8.89
C GLN A 170 -4.63 9.10 7.69
N LEU A 171 -4.57 7.77 7.64
CA LEU A 171 -4.01 7.03 6.51
C LEU A 171 -4.78 7.32 5.21
N ALA A 172 -6.11 7.29 5.25
CA ALA A 172 -6.92 7.63 4.08
C ALA A 172 -6.72 9.07 3.66
N GLU A 173 -6.63 10.01 4.59
CA GLU A 173 -6.35 11.41 4.25
C GLU A 173 -5.02 11.55 3.50
N ASN A 174 -3.95 10.96 4.04
CA ASN A 174 -2.62 11.02 3.41
C ASN A 174 -2.61 10.34 2.02
N PHE A 175 -3.25 9.17 1.89
CA PHE A 175 -3.29 8.43 0.63
C PHE A 175 -4.14 9.16 -0.41
N ASN A 176 -5.24 9.78 0.01
CA ASN A 176 -6.10 10.58 -0.85
C ASN A 176 -5.36 11.82 -1.35
N GLN A 177 -4.55 12.49 -0.52
CA GLN A 177 -3.77 13.65 -0.95
C GLN A 177 -2.75 13.30 -2.03
N ILE A 178 -2.01 12.18 -1.85
CA ILE A 178 -1.05 11.68 -2.84
C ILE A 178 -1.76 11.38 -4.16
N LEU A 179 -2.83 10.58 -4.09
CA LEU A 179 -3.54 10.17 -5.30
C LEU A 179 -4.26 11.33 -5.98
N MET A 180 -4.82 12.27 -5.22
CA MET A 180 -5.47 13.46 -5.78
C MET A 180 -4.45 14.32 -6.56
N THR A 181 -3.28 14.57 -5.96
CA THR A 181 -2.18 15.27 -6.66
C THR A 181 -1.82 14.53 -7.94
N ARG A 182 -1.67 13.20 -7.85
CA ARG A 182 -1.31 12.37 -9.00
C ARG A 182 -2.36 12.39 -10.12
N LEU A 183 -3.64 12.35 -9.77
CA LEU A 183 -4.74 12.43 -10.74
C LEU A 183 -4.79 13.81 -11.41
N GLN A 184 -4.57 14.88 -10.64
CA GLN A 184 -4.50 16.25 -11.16
C GLN A 184 -3.32 16.44 -12.12
N ASP A 185 -2.15 15.90 -11.78
CA ASP A 185 -0.98 15.89 -12.69
C ASP A 185 -1.28 15.16 -14.02
N ALA A 186 -2.18 14.19 -13.97
CA ALA A 186 -2.62 13.43 -15.13
C ALA A 186 -3.82 14.09 -15.85
N GLY A 187 -4.20 15.32 -15.50
CA GLY A 187 -5.23 16.10 -16.17
C GLY A 187 -6.66 15.86 -15.67
N VAL A 188 -6.85 15.11 -14.58
CA VAL A 188 -8.17 14.94 -13.95
C VAL A 188 -8.53 16.19 -13.17
N GLY A 189 -9.76 16.70 -13.35
CA GLY A 189 -10.25 17.86 -12.62
C GLY A 189 -10.26 17.64 -11.10
N ALA A 190 -10.09 18.71 -10.32
CA ALA A 190 -9.95 18.61 -8.87
C ALA A 190 -11.17 17.99 -8.18
N THR A 191 -12.38 18.30 -8.66
CA THR A 191 -13.63 17.72 -8.14
C THR A 191 -13.70 16.24 -8.42
N GLU A 192 -13.40 15.83 -9.66
CA GLU A 192 -13.40 14.42 -10.09
C GLU A 192 -12.34 13.62 -9.34
N ALA A 193 -11.13 14.18 -9.18
CA ALA A 193 -10.05 13.57 -8.44
C ALA A 193 -10.48 13.32 -6.98
N ASN A 194 -11.08 14.31 -6.32
CA ASN A 194 -11.60 14.16 -4.96
C ASN A 194 -12.71 13.11 -4.85
N ILE A 195 -13.67 13.10 -5.78
CA ILE A 195 -14.73 12.08 -5.79
C ILE A 195 -14.14 10.67 -5.94
N LEU A 196 -13.16 10.51 -6.82
CA LEU A 196 -12.49 9.23 -7.05
C LEU A 196 -11.71 8.77 -5.81
N THR A 197 -10.88 9.63 -5.21
CA THR A 197 -10.10 9.25 -4.01
C THR A 197 -11.00 8.89 -2.84
N GLN A 198 -12.10 9.62 -2.62
CA GLN A 198 -13.09 9.26 -1.60
C GLN A 198 -13.69 7.87 -1.85
N ARG A 199 -14.11 7.57 -3.08
CA ARG A 199 -14.63 6.23 -3.43
C ARG A 199 -13.60 5.13 -3.20
N ILE A 200 -12.33 5.39 -3.53
CA ILE A 200 -11.23 4.45 -3.30
C ILE A 200 -11.04 4.20 -1.81
N ALA A 201 -11.00 5.25 -1.00
CA ALA A 201 -10.88 5.13 0.45
C ALA A 201 -12.04 4.34 1.07
N TRP A 202 -13.28 4.62 0.66
CA TRP A 202 -14.45 3.87 1.11
C TRP A 202 -14.37 2.37 0.76
N ASN A 203 -13.94 2.05 -0.46
CA ASN A 203 -13.84 0.68 -0.94
C ASN A 203 -12.60 -0.05 -0.39
N THR A 204 -11.63 0.65 0.19
CA THR A 204 -10.38 0.07 0.76
C THR A 204 -10.65 -0.87 1.93
N THR A 205 -11.61 -0.55 2.81
CA THR A 205 -11.96 -1.41 3.97
C THR A 205 -12.36 -2.82 3.53
N ARG A 206 -13.01 -2.97 2.37
CA ARG A 206 -13.35 -4.29 1.81
C ARG A 206 -12.10 -5.14 1.57
N TYR A 207 -11.05 -4.55 1.00
CA TYR A 207 -9.80 -5.26 0.69
C TYR A 207 -8.96 -5.54 1.94
N ILE A 208 -9.00 -4.66 2.94
CA ILE A 208 -8.44 -4.96 4.28
C ILE A 208 -9.13 -6.18 4.88
N ASN A 209 -10.47 -6.23 4.85
CA ASN A 209 -11.23 -7.38 5.36
C ASN A 209 -10.94 -8.67 4.58
N GLN A 210 -10.73 -8.59 3.26
CA GLN A 210 -10.31 -9.73 2.46
C GLN A 210 -8.91 -10.22 2.85
N ALA A 211 -7.97 -9.32 3.12
CA ALA A 211 -6.64 -9.67 3.62
C ALA A 211 -6.75 -10.44 4.95
N ILE A 212 -7.60 -9.95 5.86
CA ILE A 212 -7.87 -10.58 7.16
C ILE A 212 -8.50 -11.97 7.00
N ALA A 213 -9.49 -12.11 6.13
CA ALA A 213 -10.21 -13.36 5.94
C ALA A 213 -9.33 -14.45 5.30
N ASN A 214 -8.54 -14.08 4.29
CA ASN A 214 -7.77 -15.05 3.50
C ASN A 214 -6.43 -15.42 4.16
N GLN A 215 -5.90 -14.55 5.02
CA GLN A 215 -4.52 -14.65 5.52
C GLN A 215 -4.44 -14.41 7.03
N ALA A 216 -5.49 -14.80 7.77
CA ALA A 216 -5.69 -14.52 9.19
C ALA A 216 -4.50 -14.85 10.10
N GLU A 217 -3.72 -15.89 9.78
CA GLU A 217 -2.51 -16.22 10.54
C GLU A 217 -1.36 -15.23 10.29
N GLN A 218 -1.19 -14.76 9.05
CA GLN A 218 -0.14 -13.81 8.67
C GLN A 218 -0.46 -12.38 9.10
N VAL A 219 -1.74 -12.07 9.28
CA VAL A 219 -2.23 -10.77 9.77
C VAL A 219 -2.98 -10.88 11.09
N LYS A 220 -2.53 -11.77 11.98
CA LYS A 220 -3.15 -12.05 13.28
C LYS A 220 -3.49 -10.77 14.09
N PRO A 221 -2.62 -9.73 14.15
CA PRO A 221 -2.97 -8.46 14.81
C PRO A 221 -4.17 -7.73 14.19
N LEU A 222 -4.33 -7.78 12.86
CA LEU A 222 -5.50 -7.20 12.18
C LEU A 222 -6.77 -7.99 12.52
N ALA A 223 -6.66 -9.32 12.48
CA ALA A 223 -7.79 -10.23 12.72
C ALA A 223 -8.35 -10.12 14.13
N SER A 224 -7.51 -9.90 15.15
CA SER A 224 -7.98 -9.68 16.53
C SER A 224 -8.70 -8.34 16.68
N THR A 225 -8.20 -7.29 16.03
CA THR A 225 -8.79 -5.95 16.08
C THR A 225 -10.15 -5.90 15.37
N ALA A 226 -10.26 -6.47 14.17
CA ALA A 226 -11.51 -6.52 13.43
C ALA A 226 -12.62 -7.34 14.11
N ARG A 227 -12.26 -8.28 15.00
CA ARG A 227 -13.19 -9.12 15.77
C ARG A 227 -13.60 -8.53 17.12
N SER A 228 -12.96 -7.45 17.56
CA SER A 228 -13.29 -6.82 18.83
C SER A 228 -14.58 -6.01 18.64
N PRO A 229 -15.72 -6.42 19.23
CA PRO A 229 -16.93 -5.62 19.16
C PRO A 229 -16.64 -4.28 19.83
N THR A 230 -16.90 -3.19 19.12
CA THR A 230 -17.04 -1.88 19.74
C THR A 230 -17.96 -2.02 20.95
N SER A 231 -17.44 -1.77 22.14
CA SER A 231 -18.14 -1.93 23.39
C SER A 231 -19.35 -0.98 23.44
N GLN A 232 -20.53 -1.57 23.25
CA GLN A 232 -21.85 -1.32 23.87
C GLN A 232 -22.52 0.07 23.83
N PRO A 233 -23.87 0.10 23.80
CA PRO A 233 -24.69 1.29 23.62
C PRO A 233 -24.69 2.17 24.87
N VAL A 234 -24.83 3.47 24.66
CA VAL A 234 -25.16 4.47 25.68
C VAL A 234 -26.49 4.07 26.32
N GLY A 235 -26.47 3.85 27.64
CA GLY A 235 -27.66 3.60 28.46
C GLY A 235 -28.50 4.84 28.69
#